data_AF-A0A2M8PLV6-F1
#
_entry.id   AF-A0A2M8PLV6-F1
#
_cell.length_a   1.000
_cell.length_b   1.000
_cell.length_c   1.000
_cell.angle_alpha   90.00
_cell.angle_beta   90.00
_cell.angle_gamma   90.00
#
_symmetry.space_group_name_H-M   'P 1'
#
loop_
_entity.id
_entity.type
_entity.pdbx_description
1 polymer ?
#
loop_
_entity_poly.entity_id
_entity_poly.type
_entity_poly.pdbx_seq_one_letter_code
_entity_poly.pdbx_strand_id
1 'polypeptide(L)'
;LEKLEAIPSQSERNKAVKTWHEQKKLRKAQGLSDQLELIHPSLMYTWFLPFWRGAWGHRMIANELKFMALPKPSKDVLHKMGLADEPYVAVKFYKSGCLRQNEQSERIISDLIERLTREYKVVVLDTEFRVDDHSGYHIRESDRVVNLARYCTAENNLALQTEVVAHAEAFYGTYGGFSYLAPLCGVNSYNYYDSMRAILMGGHAEVAEKAFNQSPFGQFHP
;
A
#
# COMPACT_ATOMS: atom_id res chain seq x y z
N LEU A 1 -28.25 0.15 21.68
CA LEU A 1 -27.90 -0.60 20.45
C LEU A 1 -28.04 0.39 19.29
N GLU A 2 -27.05 1.27 19.14
CA GLU A 2 -26.99 2.18 17.99
C GLU A 2 -26.83 1.34 16.73
N LYS A 3 -27.64 1.66 15.72
CA LYS A 3 -27.52 1.07 14.39
C LYS A 3 -26.16 1.51 13.84
N LEU A 4 -25.22 0.57 13.74
CA LEU A 4 -24.04 0.74 12.90
C LEU A 4 -24.53 1.02 11.48
N GLU A 5 -24.43 2.27 11.05
CA GLU A 5 -24.65 2.62 9.65
C GLU A 5 -23.68 1.80 8.80
N ALA A 6 -24.20 1.16 7.76
CA ALA A 6 -23.39 0.34 6.87
C ALA A 6 -22.31 1.23 6.24
N ILE A 7 -21.04 0.90 6.51
CA ILE A 7 -19.91 1.58 5.89
C ILE A 7 -20.02 1.35 4.36
N PRO A 8 -20.12 2.41 3.54
CA PRO A 8 -20.26 2.27 2.10
C PRO A 8 -19.06 1.51 1.52
N SER A 9 -19.33 0.63 0.56
CA SER A 9 -18.31 -0.17 -0.10
C SER A 9 -17.26 0.73 -0.76
N GLN A 10 -16.05 0.20 -0.99
CA GLN A 10 -15.00 0.97 -1.67
C GLN A 10 -15.45 1.52 -3.04
N SER A 11 -16.30 0.77 -3.76
CA SER A 11 -16.91 1.19 -5.02
C SER A 11 -17.84 2.40 -4.87
N GLU A 12 -18.62 2.45 -3.78
CA GLU A 12 -19.54 3.56 -3.50
C GLU A 12 -18.80 4.82 -3.05
N ARG A 13 -17.75 4.66 -2.23
CA ARG A 13 -16.88 5.78 -1.83
C ARG A 13 -16.16 6.40 -3.03
N ASN A 14 -15.67 5.57 -3.96
CA ASN A 14 -15.05 6.02 -5.21
C ASN A 14 -16.03 6.69 -6.20
N LYS A 15 -17.34 6.55 -6.00
CA LYS A 15 -18.37 7.20 -6.83
C LYS A 15 -18.88 8.53 -6.25
N ALA A 16 -18.62 8.80 -4.97
CA ALA A 16 -19.24 9.90 -4.24
C ALA A 16 -18.64 11.29 -4.52
N VAL A 17 -17.44 11.39 -5.09
CA VAL A 17 -16.81 12.69 -5.43
C VAL A 17 -17.23 13.09 -6.85
N LYS A 18 -18.17 14.02 -6.97
CA LYS A 18 -18.90 14.21 -8.22
C LYS A 18 -18.30 15.20 -9.21
N THR A 19 -17.37 16.10 -8.87
CA THR A 19 -16.72 16.93 -9.91
C THR A 19 -15.34 17.48 -9.54
N TRP A 20 -14.49 17.68 -10.56
CA TRP A 20 -13.20 18.42 -10.47
C TRP A 20 -13.36 19.81 -9.81
N HIS A 21 -14.53 20.44 -10.01
CA HIS A 21 -14.85 21.76 -9.44
C HIS A 21 -15.05 21.75 -7.92
N GLU A 22 -15.63 20.69 -7.35
CA GLU A 22 -15.82 20.55 -5.89
C GLU A 22 -14.49 20.35 -5.18
N GLN A 23 -13.58 19.57 -5.77
CA GLN A 23 -12.22 19.40 -5.26
C GLN A 23 -11.44 20.71 -5.28
N LYS A 24 -11.58 21.54 -6.33
CA LYS A 24 -10.93 22.85 -6.40
C LYS A 24 -11.38 23.82 -5.28
N LYS A 25 -12.66 23.78 -4.90
CA LYS A 25 -13.22 24.63 -3.82
C LYS A 25 -12.71 24.25 -2.43
N LEU A 26 -12.66 22.96 -2.10
CA LEU A 26 -12.10 22.48 -0.83
C LEU A 26 -10.60 22.82 -0.69
N ARG A 27 -9.85 22.78 -1.80
CA ARG A 27 -8.39 23.01 -1.82
C ARG A 27 -8.00 24.47 -1.60
N LYS A 28 -8.76 25.42 -2.16
CA LYS A 28 -8.58 26.85 -1.86
C LYS A 28 -8.79 27.15 -0.37
N ALA A 29 -9.69 26.40 0.28
CA ALA A 29 -9.91 26.50 1.73
C ALA A 29 -8.77 25.88 2.57
N GLN A 30 -7.85 25.10 1.95
CA GLN A 30 -6.79 24.34 2.63
C GLN A 30 -5.34 24.79 2.29
N GLY A 31 -5.15 25.79 1.40
CA GLY A 31 -3.84 26.41 1.16
C GLY A 31 -2.80 25.56 0.41
N LEU A 32 -3.21 24.56 -0.37
CA LEU A 32 -2.32 23.70 -1.16
C LEU A 32 -1.87 24.39 -2.46
N SER A 33 -0.58 24.27 -2.84
CA SER A 33 0.07 25.02 -3.93
C SER A 33 -0.41 24.68 -5.37
N ASP A 34 -0.16 25.60 -6.31
CA ASP A 34 -0.61 25.57 -7.72
C ASP A 34 0.22 24.66 -8.67
N GLN A 35 1.27 23.96 -8.21
CA GLN A 35 2.16 23.20 -9.13
C GLN A 35 1.77 21.73 -9.34
N LEU A 36 0.97 21.14 -8.44
CA LEU A 36 0.51 19.75 -8.53
C LEU A 36 -0.99 19.66 -8.22
N GLU A 37 -1.76 19.08 -9.13
CA GLU A 37 -3.19 18.85 -8.95
C GLU A 37 -3.46 17.42 -8.47
N LEU A 38 -4.09 17.29 -7.30
CA LEU A 38 -4.66 16.01 -6.88
C LEU A 38 -5.86 15.70 -7.77
N ILE A 39 -5.78 14.62 -8.53
CA ILE A 39 -6.88 14.11 -9.35
C ILE A 39 -7.61 12.99 -8.63
N HIS A 40 -8.93 12.96 -8.78
CA HIS A 40 -9.72 11.84 -8.29
C HIS A 40 -9.32 10.54 -9.00
N PRO A 41 -9.21 9.38 -8.30
CA PRO A 41 -8.84 8.11 -8.93
C PRO A 41 -9.71 7.73 -10.13
N SER A 42 -11.01 8.02 -10.10
CA SER A 42 -11.91 7.75 -11.24
C SER A 42 -11.54 8.53 -12.51
N LEU A 43 -10.99 9.75 -12.38
CA LEU A 43 -10.50 10.51 -13.53
C LEU A 43 -9.22 9.88 -14.08
N MET A 44 -8.31 9.47 -13.20
CA MET A 44 -7.11 8.72 -13.58
C MET A 44 -7.48 7.43 -14.34
N TYR A 45 -8.41 6.62 -13.82
CA TYR A 45 -8.85 5.39 -14.50
C TYR A 45 -9.51 5.67 -15.85
N THR A 46 -10.28 6.76 -15.96
CA THR A 46 -10.90 7.17 -17.23
C THR A 46 -9.83 7.56 -18.25
N TRP A 47 -8.82 8.33 -17.84
CA TRP A 47 -7.72 8.74 -18.71
C TRP A 47 -6.91 7.55 -19.24
N PHE A 48 -6.60 6.58 -18.37
CA PHE A 48 -5.81 5.40 -18.74
C PHE A 48 -6.65 4.24 -19.31
N LEU A 49 -7.97 4.41 -19.49
CA LEU A 49 -8.85 3.40 -20.07
C LEU A 49 -8.36 2.85 -21.42
N PRO A 50 -7.79 3.64 -22.34
CA PRO A 50 -7.21 3.09 -23.58
C PRO A 50 -6.07 2.12 -23.33
N PHE A 51 -5.21 2.36 -22.34
CA PHE A 51 -4.16 1.41 -21.95
C PHE A 51 -4.75 0.15 -21.34
N TRP A 52 -5.70 0.28 -20.42
CA TRP A 52 -6.40 -0.87 -19.83
C TRP A 52 -7.20 -1.67 -20.88
N ARG A 53 -7.52 -1.10 -22.03
CA ARG A 53 -8.14 -1.83 -23.14
C ARG A 53 -7.14 -2.37 -24.17
N GLY A 54 -5.84 -2.21 -23.93
CA GLY A 54 -4.77 -2.64 -24.83
C GLY A 54 -4.59 -1.75 -26.07
N ALA A 55 -5.28 -0.62 -26.15
CA ALA A 55 -5.17 0.32 -27.27
C ALA A 55 -3.92 1.20 -27.20
N TRP A 56 -3.37 1.43 -26.01
CA TRP A 56 -2.08 2.11 -25.80
C TRP A 56 -1.01 1.12 -25.39
N GLY A 57 0.18 1.22 -25.99
CA GLY A 57 1.38 0.51 -25.54
C GLY A 57 2.13 1.26 -24.42
N HIS A 58 3.08 0.58 -23.78
CA HIS A 58 3.82 1.13 -22.62
C HIS A 58 4.49 2.48 -22.84
N ARG A 59 5.00 2.75 -24.05
CA ARG A 59 5.67 4.02 -24.38
C ARG A 59 4.71 5.21 -24.26
N MET A 60 3.44 5.02 -24.60
CA MET A 60 2.43 6.08 -24.49
C MET A 60 2.16 6.42 -23.03
N ILE A 61 2.02 5.40 -22.17
CA ILE A 61 1.87 5.62 -20.72
C ILE A 61 3.10 6.26 -20.09
N ALA A 62 4.30 5.81 -20.46
CA ALA A 62 5.54 6.31 -19.88
C ALA A 62 5.74 7.82 -20.12
N ASN A 63 5.18 8.37 -21.20
CA ASN A 63 5.21 9.81 -21.48
C ASN A 63 4.25 10.62 -20.57
N GLU A 64 3.20 9.99 -20.05
CA GLU A 64 2.17 10.62 -19.21
C GLU A 64 2.46 10.48 -17.71
N LEU A 65 3.39 9.61 -17.32
CA LEU A 65 3.69 9.30 -15.92
C LEU A 65 5.07 9.80 -15.52
N LYS A 66 5.13 10.48 -14.37
CA LYS A 66 6.38 10.81 -13.68
C LYS A 66 6.27 10.29 -12.26
N PHE A 67 7.19 9.41 -11.89
CA PHE A 67 7.32 8.90 -10.53
C PHE A 67 8.37 9.69 -9.79
N MET A 68 8.14 9.96 -8.52
CA MET A 68 9.08 10.62 -7.62
C MET A 68 9.15 9.82 -6.33
N ALA A 69 10.36 9.65 -5.77
CA ALA A 69 10.48 9.07 -4.44
C ALA A 69 9.81 9.98 -3.42
N LEU A 70 9.18 9.35 -2.44
CA LEU A 70 8.59 10.03 -1.31
C LEU A 70 9.71 10.47 -0.36
N PRO A 71 9.61 11.69 0.20
CA PRO A 71 10.53 12.11 1.24
C PRO A 71 10.43 11.15 2.44
N LYS A 72 11.58 10.81 3.02
CA LYS A 72 11.65 9.93 4.18
C LYS A 72 11.03 10.64 5.41
N PRO A 73 9.97 10.08 6.04
CA PRO A 73 9.32 10.68 7.22
C PRO A 73 10.23 10.73 8.46
N SER A 74 9.79 11.42 9.52
CA SER A 74 10.43 11.36 10.85
C SER A 74 10.39 9.94 11.43
N LYS A 75 11.01 9.71 12.60
CA LYS A 75 11.02 8.41 13.31
C LYS A 75 10.20 8.44 14.61
N ASP A 76 9.25 9.37 14.72
CA ASP A 76 8.51 9.64 15.96
C ASP A 76 7.72 8.42 16.46
N VAL A 77 7.07 7.66 15.57
CA VAL A 77 6.38 6.42 15.95
C VAL A 77 7.37 5.31 16.27
N LEU A 78 8.48 5.23 15.54
CA LEU A 78 9.49 4.20 15.74
C LEU A 78 10.17 4.35 17.11
N HIS A 79 10.39 5.58 17.58
CA HIS A 79 10.85 5.82 18.95
C HIS A 79 9.84 5.31 19.99
N LYS A 80 8.54 5.57 19.79
CA LYS A 80 7.48 5.08 20.69
C LYS A 80 7.37 3.55 20.70
N MET A 81 7.65 2.91 19.57
CA MET A 81 7.62 1.46 19.41
C MET A 81 8.92 0.77 19.88
N GLY A 82 9.97 1.54 20.24
CA GLY A 82 11.29 0.97 20.56
C GLY A 82 11.96 0.31 19.34
N LEU A 83 11.78 0.90 18.15
CA LEU A 83 12.27 0.41 16.86
C LEU A 83 13.18 1.40 16.12
N ALA A 84 13.39 2.62 16.64
CA ALA A 84 14.10 3.68 15.91
C ALA A 84 15.54 3.30 15.50
N ASP A 85 16.21 2.47 16.30
CA ASP A 85 17.60 2.05 16.14
C ASP A 85 17.75 0.53 15.95
N GLU A 86 16.64 -0.19 15.78
CA GLU A 86 16.62 -1.64 15.61
C GLU A 86 16.32 -2.00 14.15
N PRO A 87 17.05 -2.94 13.54
CA PRO A 87 16.69 -3.41 12.21
C PRO A 87 15.38 -4.21 12.26
N TYR A 88 14.46 -3.88 11.37
CA TYR A 88 13.17 -4.56 11.28
C TYR A 88 12.67 -4.64 9.84
N VAL A 89 11.75 -5.56 9.60
CA VAL A 89 11.00 -5.67 8.35
C VAL A 89 9.53 -5.34 8.58
N ALA A 90 8.90 -4.70 7.60
CA ALA A 90 7.48 -4.38 7.64
C ALA A 90 6.68 -5.41 6.85
N VAL A 91 5.53 -5.84 7.37
CA VAL A 91 4.67 -6.84 6.72
C VAL A 91 3.22 -6.40 6.63
N LYS A 92 2.57 -6.66 5.49
CA LYS A 92 1.13 -6.42 5.30
C LYS A 92 0.53 -7.48 4.39
N PHE A 93 -0.09 -8.49 4.98
CA PHE A 93 -0.75 -9.56 4.24
C PHE A 93 -2.25 -9.45 4.40
N TYR A 94 -2.92 -9.15 3.29
CA TYR A 94 -4.38 -9.08 3.23
C TYR A 94 -4.93 -10.06 2.20
N LYS A 95 -6.10 -10.61 2.50
CA LYS A 95 -6.83 -11.52 1.62
C LYS A 95 -7.43 -10.72 0.47
N SER A 96 -7.17 -11.16 -0.75
CA SER A 96 -7.68 -10.50 -1.96
C SER A 96 -7.89 -11.52 -3.09
N GLY A 97 -8.41 -11.05 -4.23
CA GLY A 97 -8.46 -11.87 -5.44
C GLY A 97 -7.07 -12.34 -5.93
N CYS A 98 -6.00 -11.63 -5.56
CA CYS A 98 -4.62 -11.97 -5.92
C CYS A 98 -3.97 -12.97 -4.95
N LEU A 99 -4.47 -13.10 -3.72
CA LEU A 99 -3.95 -14.02 -2.72
C LEU A 99 -5.12 -14.61 -1.95
N ARG A 100 -5.64 -15.73 -2.44
CA ARG A 100 -6.83 -16.40 -1.91
C ARG A 100 -6.62 -16.82 -0.47
N GLN A 101 -7.70 -16.69 0.29
CA GLN A 101 -7.84 -17.28 1.59
C GLN A 101 -7.99 -18.80 1.45
N ASN A 102 -6.90 -19.51 1.71
CA ASN A 102 -6.87 -20.97 1.80
C ASN A 102 -5.75 -21.40 2.75
N GLU A 103 -5.80 -22.65 3.21
CA GLU A 103 -4.82 -23.18 4.17
C GLU A 103 -3.37 -23.12 3.67
N GLN A 104 -3.15 -23.25 2.35
CA GLN A 104 -1.81 -23.19 1.78
C GLN A 104 -1.22 -21.78 1.90
N SER A 105 -1.98 -20.75 1.53
CA SER A 105 -1.58 -19.34 1.70
C SER A 105 -1.29 -19.03 3.17
N GLU A 106 -2.16 -19.48 4.08
CA GLU A 106 -1.99 -19.28 5.52
C GLU A 106 -0.69 -19.91 6.05
N ARG A 107 -0.40 -21.16 5.66
CA ARG A 107 0.85 -21.84 6.04
C ARG A 107 2.08 -21.14 5.48
N ILE A 108 2.08 -20.77 4.20
CA ILE A 108 3.21 -20.11 3.55
C ILE A 108 3.53 -18.76 4.23
N ILE A 109 2.51 -17.96 4.51
CA ILE A 109 2.68 -16.67 5.19
C ILE A 109 3.18 -16.89 6.62
N SER A 110 2.60 -17.85 7.36
CA SER A 110 3.06 -18.18 8.71
C SER A 110 4.53 -18.59 8.73
N ASP A 111 4.94 -19.49 7.82
CA ASP A 111 6.33 -19.97 7.70
C ASP A 111 7.29 -18.84 7.33
N LEU A 112 6.86 -17.92 6.45
CA LEU A 112 7.64 -16.74 6.08
C LEU A 112 7.87 -15.83 7.30
N ILE A 113 6.81 -15.49 8.04
CA ILE A 113 6.93 -14.65 9.22
C ILE A 113 7.83 -15.31 10.27
N GLU A 114 7.67 -16.62 10.50
CA GLU A 114 8.55 -17.36 11.42
C GLU A 114 10.03 -17.25 11.00
N ARG A 115 10.33 -17.39 9.71
CA ARG A 115 11.70 -17.24 9.20
C ARG A 115 12.23 -15.81 9.39
N LEU A 116 11.43 -14.80 9.07
CA LEU A 116 11.82 -13.39 9.22
C LEU A 116 12.13 -13.06 10.69
N THR A 117 11.32 -13.57 11.63
CA THR A 117 11.54 -13.33 13.07
C THR A 117 12.86 -13.91 13.61
N ARG A 118 13.53 -14.82 12.90
CA ARG A 118 14.85 -15.34 13.32
C ARG A 118 15.93 -14.26 13.27
N GLU A 119 15.83 -13.34 12.33
CA GLU A 119 16.86 -12.31 12.07
C GLU A 119 16.37 -10.90 12.43
N TYR A 120 15.09 -10.62 12.26
CA TYR A 120 14.53 -9.27 12.39
C TYR A 120 13.39 -9.21 13.39
N LYS A 121 13.12 -8.02 13.93
CA LYS A 121 11.77 -7.70 14.40
C LYS A 121 10.84 -7.58 13.19
N VAL A 122 9.62 -8.04 13.33
CA VAL A 122 8.59 -7.99 12.29
C VAL A 122 7.49 -7.02 12.71
N VAL A 123 7.27 -5.97 11.92
CA VAL A 123 6.21 -4.99 12.17
C VAL A 123 5.01 -5.28 11.28
N VAL A 124 3.89 -5.66 11.90
CA VAL A 124 2.63 -5.97 11.21
C VAL A 124 1.83 -4.69 11.02
N LEU A 125 1.53 -4.34 9.76
CA LEU A 125 0.84 -3.09 9.36
C LEU A 125 -0.69 -3.24 9.27
N ASP A 126 -1.25 -4.31 9.85
CA ASP A 126 -2.69 -4.49 9.91
C ASP A 126 -3.30 -3.47 10.90
N THR A 127 -4.52 -3.02 10.60
CA THR A 127 -5.25 -2.08 11.45
C THR A 127 -6.48 -2.76 12.03
N GLU A 128 -6.78 -2.48 13.30
CA GLU A 128 -7.97 -3.03 13.98
C GLU A 128 -9.30 -2.43 13.48
N PHE A 129 -9.25 -1.34 12.71
CA PHE A 129 -10.42 -0.74 12.07
C PHE A 129 -10.43 -1.03 10.56
N ARG A 130 -11.62 -1.33 10.04
CA ARG A 130 -11.84 -1.62 8.61
C ARG A 130 -11.85 -0.31 7.80
N VAL A 131 -10.68 0.11 7.35
CA VAL A 131 -10.56 1.20 6.36
C VAL A 131 -10.99 0.71 4.98
N ASP A 132 -10.65 -0.53 4.64
CA ASP A 132 -10.98 -1.22 3.41
C ASP A 132 -11.71 -2.56 3.65
N ASP A 133 -12.11 -3.21 2.56
CA ASP A 133 -12.90 -4.44 2.60
C ASP A 133 -12.03 -5.69 2.80
N HIS A 134 -10.71 -5.54 2.95
CA HIS A 134 -9.78 -6.65 3.06
C HIS A 134 -9.56 -7.08 4.52
N SER A 135 -9.49 -8.38 4.75
CA SER A 135 -9.12 -8.94 6.06
C SER A 135 -7.68 -9.45 6.04
N GLY A 136 -6.96 -9.23 7.13
CA GLY A 136 -5.60 -9.70 7.30
C GLY A 136 -5.49 -11.22 7.44
N TYR A 137 -4.25 -11.71 7.40
CA TYR A 137 -3.90 -13.06 7.83
C TYR A 137 -3.63 -13.06 9.34
N HIS A 138 -3.96 -14.16 10.02
CA HIS A 138 -3.62 -14.27 11.44
C HIS A 138 -2.10 -14.45 11.58
N ILE A 139 -1.47 -13.52 12.30
CA ILE A 139 -0.04 -13.58 12.62
C ILE A 139 0.10 -13.85 14.11
N ARG A 140 0.86 -14.89 14.45
CA ARG A 140 1.09 -15.29 15.84
C ARG A 140 1.85 -14.21 16.61
N GLU A 141 1.36 -13.86 17.79
CA GLU A 141 2.04 -12.93 18.68
C GLU A 141 3.35 -13.52 19.24
N SER A 142 4.38 -12.68 19.34
CA SER A 142 5.65 -12.98 20.01
C SER A 142 6.39 -11.67 20.32
N ASP A 143 7.43 -11.73 21.15
CA ASP A 143 8.28 -10.56 21.46
C ASP A 143 9.00 -9.97 20.23
N ARG A 144 9.06 -10.73 19.13
CA ARG A 144 9.65 -10.30 17.85
C ARG A 144 8.62 -9.79 16.84
N VAL A 145 7.33 -9.80 17.19
CA VAL A 145 6.24 -9.32 16.34
C VAL A 145 5.61 -8.09 16.98
N VAL A 146 5.73 -6.94 16.32
CA VAL A 146 5.18 -5.66 16.77
C VAL A 146 3.96 -5.33 15.91
N ASN A 147 2.79 -5.19 16.53
CA ASN A 147 1.57 -4.83 15.81
C ASN A 147 1.37 -3.31 15.81
N LEU A 148 1.25 -2.73 14.62
CA LEU A 148 1.08 -1.28 14.43
C LEU A 148 -0.31 -0.79 14.88
N ALA A 149 -1.33 -1.64 14.88
CA ALA A 149 -2.71 -1.25 15.16
C ALA A 149 -2.87 -0.48 16.47
N ARG A 150 -2.07 -0.80 17.49
CA ARG A 150 -2.06 -0.16 18.82
C ARG A 150 -1.69 1.33 18.79
N TYR A 151 -1.09 1.80 17.71
CA TYR A 151 -0.66 3.19 17.51
C TYR A 151 -1.51 3.93 16.46
N CYS A 152 -2.33 3.20 15.71
CA CYS A 152 -3.11 3.74 14.61
C CYS A 152 -4.48 4.27 15.04
N THR A 153 -4.84 5.43 14.48
CA THR A 153 -6.20 5.93 14.35
C THR A 153 -6.55 6.03 12.88
N ALA A 154 -7.83 6.24 12.53
CA ALA A 154 -8.22 6.42 11.14
C ALA A 154 -7.50 7.59 10.46
N GLU A 155 -7.23 8.66 11.22
CA GLU A 155 -6.61 9.90 10.75
C GLU A 155 -5.11 9.77 10.50
N ASN A 156 -4.39 9.01 11.34
CA ASN A 156 -2.93 8.90 11.26
C ASN A 156 -2.45 7.65 10.51
N ASN A 157 -3.36 6.73 10.17
CA ASN A 157 -3.05 5.39 9.71
C ASN A 157 -2.02 5.33 8.56
N LEU A 158 -2.29 6.08 7.49
CA LEU A 158 -1.43 6.06 6.30
C LEU A 158 -0.08 6.71 6.58
N ALA A 159 -0.05 7.77 7.38
CA ALA A 159 1.20 8.42 7.78
C ALA A 159 2.08 7.47 8.61
N LEU A 160 1.51 6.76 9.59
CA LEU A 160 2.24 5.79 10.41
C LEU A 160 2.73 4.61 9.60
N GLN A 161 1.90 4.04 8.74
CA GLN A 161 2.32 2.95 7.86
C GLN A 161 3.46 3.40 6.92
N THR A 162 3.40 4.63 6.40
CA THR A 162 4.46 5.20 5.56
C THR A 162 5.75 5.39 6.35
N GLU A 163 5.67 5.90 7.57
CA GLU A 163 6.82 6.03 8.47
C GLU A 163 7.47 4.66 8.73
N VAL A 164 6.69 3.66 9.13
CA VAL A 164 7.22 2.32 9.38
C VAL A 164 7.86 1.72 8.14
N VAL A 165 7.22 1.83 6.97
CA VAL A 165 7.75 1.29 5.72
C VAL A 165 9.04 2.00 5.30
N ALA A 166 9.11 3.33 5.39
CA ALA A 166 10.25 4.10 4.89
C ALA A 166 11.56 3.89 5.66
N HIS A 167 11.48 3.31 6.86
CA HIS A 167 12.64 2.99 7.70
C HIS A 167 12.86 1.48 7.88
N ALA A 168 12.05 0.63 7.25
CA ALA A 168 12.24 -0.82 7.27
C ALA A 168 13.41 -1.24 6.37
N GLU A 169 14.03 -2.38 6.69
CA GLU A 169 15.03 -3.05 5.83
C GLU A 169 14.39 -3.58 4.54
N ALA A 170 13.16 -4.07 4.64
CA ALA A 170 12.36 -4.55 3.53
C ALA A 170 10.87 -4.58 3.90
N PHE A 171 10.03 -4.59 2.87
CA PHE A 171 8.60 -4.80 2.98
C PHE A 171 8.20 -6.15 2.36
N TYR A 172 7.32 -6.88 3.04
CA TYR A 172 6.72 -8.12 2.52
C TYR A 172 5.18 -8.04 2.58
N GLY A 173 4.48 -8.41 1.52
CA GLY A 173 3.02 -8.34 1.57
C GLY A 173 2.27 -8.93 0.39
N THR A 174 0.96 -8.78 0.42
CA THR A 174 0.11 -9.14 -0.72
C THR A 174 0.33 -8.15 -1.87
N TYR A 175 0.48 -8.65 -3.10
CA TYR A 175 0.49 -7.78 -4.28
C TYR A 175 -0.78 -6.93 -4.39
N GLY A 176 -0.61 -5.62 -4.60
CA GLY A 176 -1.71 -4.68 -4.83
C GLY A 176 -1.35 -3.23 -4.47
N GLY A 177 -2.33 -2.35 -4.27
CA GLY A 177 -2.10 -0.90 -4.18
C GLY A 177 -1.08 -0.47 -3.11
N PHE A 178 -1.02 -1.18 -1.98
CA PHE A 178 -0.08 -0.86 -0.90
C PHE A 178 1.36 -1.28 -1.22
N SER A 179 1.57 -2.29 -2.06
CA SER A 179 2.89 -2.84 -2.39
C SER A 179 3.85 -1.84 -3.04
N TYR A 180 3.31 -0.77 -3.63
CA TYR A 180 4.07 0.30 -4.28
C TYR A 180 4.63 1.34 -3.29
N LEU A 181 4.18 1.35 -2.04
CA LEU A 181 4.63 2.33 -1.05
C LEU A 181 6.13 2.14 -0.71
N ALA A 182 6.56 0.90 -0.48
CA ALA A 182 7.94 0.61 -0.12
C ALA A 182 8.94 1.08 -1.19
N PRO A 183 8.77 0.75 -2.50
CA PRO A 183 9.64 1.26 -3.56
C PRO A 183 9.68 2.78 -3.62
N LEU A 184 8.52 3.44 -3.46
CA LEU A 184 8.42 4.90 -3.41
C LEU A 184 9.22 5.50 -2.26
N CYS A 185 9.37 4.78 -1.14
CA CYS A 185 10.21 5.18 -0.01
C CYS A 185 11.67 4.74 -0.11
N GLY A 186 12.09 4.13 -1.22
CA GLY A 186 13.46 3.61 -1.38
C GLY A 186 13.69 2.23 -0.73
N VAL A 187 12.62 1.51 -0.36
CA VAL A 187 12.68 0.22 0.34
C VAL A 187 12.25 -0.91 -0.59
N ASN A 188 12.97 -2.03 -0.55
CA ASN A 188 12.66 -3.20 -1.38
C ASN A 188 11.32 -3.84 -0.94
N SER A 189 10.53 -4.25 -1.93
CA SER A 189 9.18 -4.77 -1.75
C SER A 189 9.07 -6.18 -2.32
N TYR A 190 8.70 -7.15 -1.49
CA TYR A 190 8.51 -8.55 -1.86
C TYR A 190 7.03 -8.91 -1.75
N ASN A 191 6.41 -9.16 -2.90
CA ASN A 191 4.98 -9.27 -3.00
C ASN A 191 4.57 -10.70 -3.34
N TYR A 192 3.41 -11.11 -2.81
CA TYR A 192 2.93 -12.48 -2.91
C TYR A 192 1.55 -12.49 -3.55
N TYR A 193 1.36 -13.43 -4.46
CA TYR A 193 0.10 -13.71 -5.17
C TYR A 193 0.01 -15.19 -5.56
N ASP A 194 -1.20 -15.70 -5.76
CA ASP A 194 -1.47 -17.10 -6.10
C ASP A 194 -1.72 -17.35 -7.60
N SER A 195 -2.20 -16.33 -8.30
CA SER A 195 -2.65 -16.43 -9.68
C SER A 195 -2.36 -15.12 -10.39
N MET A 196 -1.43 -15.18 -11.33
CA MET A 196 -1.16 -14.09 -12.27
C MET A 196 -2.40 -13.72 -13.10
N ARG A 197 -3.38 -14.62 -13.20
CA ARG A 197 -4.66 -14.41 -13.90
C ARG A 197 -5.63 -13.52 -13.10
N ALA A 198 -5.42 -13.37 -11.80
CA ALA A 198 -6.17 -12.44 -10.95
C ALA A 198 -5.58 -11.02 -10.98
N ILE A 199 -4.39 -10.86 -11.58
CA ILE A 199 -3.94 -9.56 -12.04
C ILE A 199 -4.87 -9.19 -13.19
N LEU A 200 -5.96 -8.50 -12.87
CA LEU A 200 -6.67 -7.68 -13.83
C LEU A 200 -5.61 -6.74 -14.41
N MET A 201 -5.08 -7.18 -15.56
CA MET A 201 -4.10 -6.56 -16.44
C MET A 201 -2.63 -6.73 -16.00
N GLY A 202 -1.91 -7.71 -16.56
CA GLY A 202 -0.45 -7.85 -16.42
C GLY A 202 0.34 -6.54 -16.64
N GLY A 203 -0.25 -5.58 -17.35
CA GLY A 203 0.26 -4.22 -17.47
C GLY A 203 0.47 -3.47 -16.15
N HIS A 204 -0.23 -3.77 -15.04
CA HIS A 204 0.04 -3.11 -13.76
C HIS A 204 1.41 -3.48 -13.18
N ALA A 205 1.71 -4.78 -13.11
CA ALA A 205 2.97 -5.27 -12.57
C ALA A 205 4.15 -4.82 -13.46
N GLU A 206 4.00 -4.89 -14.78
CA GLU A 206 5.02 -4.45 -15.73
C GLU A 206 5.27 -2.93 -15.67
N VAL A 207 4.22 -2.11 -15.49
CA VAL A 207 4.38 -0.65 -15.31
C VAL A 207 5.09 -0.37 -13.99
N ALA A 208 4.74 -1.07 -12.91
CA ALA A 208 5.39 -0.91 -11.60
C ALA A 208 6.87 -1.32 -11.65
N GLU A 209 7.19 -2.48 -12.22
CA GLU A 209 8.56 -2.95 -12.37
C GLU A 209 9.41 -1.95 -13.17
N LYS A 210 8.88 -1.43 -14.28
CA LYS A 210 9.56 -0.39 -15.07
C LYS A 210 9.73 0.93 -14.32
N ALA A 211 8.75 1.32 -13.49
CA ALA A 211 8.81 2.54 -12.71
C ALA A 211 9.88 2.46 -11.60
N PHE A 212 10.03 1.29 -10.96
CA PHE A 212 10.85 1.14 -9.77
C PHE A 212 12.22 0.48 -10.00
N ASN A 213 12.53 -0.02 -11.21
CA ASN A 213 13.85 -0.56 -11.56
C ASN A 213 14.98 0.50 -11.67
N GLN A 214 14.81 1.68 -11.07
CA GLN A 214 15.76 2.79 -11.17
C GLN A 214 15.93 3.48 -9.81
N SER A 215 17.14 3.98 -9.52
CA SER A 215 17.36 4.91 -8.41
C SER A 215 16.50 6.16 -8.60
N PRO A 216 15.87 6.74 -7.56
CA PRO A 216 16.08 6.49 -6.12
C PRO A 216 15.10 5.48 -5.48
N PHE A 217 14.39 4.68 -6.28
CA PHE A 217 13.38 3.76 -5.76
C PHE A 217 13.98 2.48 -5.19
N GLY A 218 13.24 1.84 -4.28
CA GLY A 218 13.49 0.46 -3.89
C GLY A 218 13.07 -0.51 -4.99
N GLN A 219 13.61 -1.72 -4.98
CA GLN A 219 13.24 -2.75 -5.96
C GLN A 219 11.84 -3.29 -5.69
N PHE A 220 11.09 -3.52 -6.76
CA PHE A 220 9.75 -4.13 -6.71
C PHE A 220 9.83 -5.57 -7.20
N HIS A 221 9.66 -6.52 -6.29
CA HIS A 221 9.63 -7.95 -6.58
C HIS A 221 8.17 -8.41 -6.51
N PRO A 222 7.47 -8.51 -7.66
CA PRO A 222 6.08 -8.97 -7.70
C PRO A 222 5.94 -10.45 -7.35
#